data_AF-A0A845GSX3-F1
#
_entry.id   AF-A0A845GSX3-F1
#
_cell.length_a   1.000
_cell.length_b   1.000
_cell.length_c   1.000
_cell.angle_alpha   90.00
_cell.angle_beta   90.00
_cell.angle_gamma   90.00
#
_symmetry.space_group_name_H-M   'P 1'
#
loop_
_entity.id
_entity.type
_entity.pdbx_description
1 polymer ?
#
loop_
_entity_poly.entity_id
_entity_poly.type
_entity_poly.pdbx_seq_one_letter_code
_entity_poly.pdbx_strand_id
1 'polypeptide(L)' 'MNKKLKLFLFAIGIGAASAPAMASCIHYCVVEYKACMKSGQPADQCNEELTACEDACGG' A
#
# COMPACT_ATOMS: atom_id res chain seq x y z
N MET A 1 -23.31 -24.25 -14.90
CA MET A 1 -23.11 -22.89 -15.47
C MET A 1 -23.84 -21.94 -14.52
N ASN A 2 -23.18 -21.13 -13.67
CA ASN A 2 -22.52 -19.86 -13.96
C ASN A 2 -21.47 -19.59 -12.85
N LYS A 3 -20.18 -19.83 -13.08
CA LYS A 3 -19.12 -18.87 -13.43
C LYS A 3 -19.08 -17.56 -12.60
N LYS A 4 -18.07 -17.54 -11.71
CA LYS A 4 -17.09 -16.45 -11.54
C LYS A 4 -17.58 -15.18 -10.83
N LEU A 5 -17.98 -15.30 -9.57
CA LEU A 5 -17.65 -14.25 -8.60
C LEU A 5 -16.16 -14.40 -8.24
N LYS A 6 -15.29 -14.02 -9.18
CA LYS A 6 -13.91 -13.67 -8.85
C LYS A 6 -14.04 -12.47 -7.92
N LEU A 7 -13.94 -12.74 -6.62
CA LEU A 7 -13.53 -11.74 -5.66
C LEU A 7 -12.22 -11.15 -6.18
N PHE A 8 -12.32 -10.03 -6.87
CA PHE A 8 -11.21 -9.12 -7.07
C PHE A 8 -10.96 -8.45 -5.72
N LEU A 9 -10.40 -9.21 -4.79
CA LEU A 9 -9.60 -8.69 -3.67
C LEU A 9 -8.24 -8.18 -4.22
N PHE A 10 -8.30 -7.48 -5.37
CA PHE A 10 -7.25 -6.63 -5.90
C PHE A 10 -7.57 -5.16 -5.62
N ALA A 11 -8.52 -4.90 -4.72
CA ALA A 11 -8.58 -3.67 -3.94
C ALA A 11 -7.92 -3.96 -2.59
N ILE A 12 -6.66 -4.41 -2.62
CA ILE A 12 -5.73 -4.23 -1.50
C ILE A 12 -5.39 -2.73 -1.50
N GLY A 13 -6.39 -1.89 -1.26
CA GLY A 13 -6.15 -0.60 -0.67
C GLY A 13 -6.01 -0.90 0.81
N ILE A 14 -4.82 -1.34 1.25
CA ILE A 14 -4.44 -1.28 2.66
C ILE A 14 -4.27 0.22 2.97
N GLY A 15 -5.39 0.95 2.93
CA GLY A 15 -5.54 2.29 3.48
C GLY A 15 -5.97 2.22 4.95
N ALA A 16 -5.68 1.11 5.62
CA ALA A 16 -5.85 0.92 7.06
C ALA A 16 -4.48 0.95 7.76
N ALA A 17 -3.56 1.80 7.29
CA ALA A 17 -2.43 2.20 8.11
C ALA A 17 -2.96 3.21 9.14
N SER A 18 -3.31 2.71 10.31
CA SER A 18 -3.56 3.50 11.51
C SER A 18 -2.40 4.50 11.70
N ALA A 19 -2.56 5.74 11.25
CA ALA A 19 -1.49 6.74 11.25
C ALA A 19 -1.03 7.05 12.69
N PRO A 20 0.15 6.58 13.12
CA PRO A 20 0.75 7.08 14.34
C PRO A 20 1.50 8.35 13.95
N ALA A 21 1.29 9.46 14.68
CA ALA A 21 2.09 10.69 14.68
C ALA A 21 3.10 10.86 13.52
N MET A 22 2.75 11.59 12.45
CA MET A 22 3.60 12.18 11.39
C MET A 22 5.00 11.59 11.12
N ALA A 23 5.96 11.69 12.05
CA ALA A 23 7.28 11.07 11.93
C ALA A 23 7.24 9.53 11.81
N SER A 24 6.28 8.88 12.46
CA SER A 24 6.02 7.44 12.35
C SER A 24 5.22 7.09 11.09
N CYS A 25 4.53 8.06 10.49
CA CYS A 25 3.73 7.88 9.28
C CYS A 25 4.63 7.62 8.07
N ILE A 26 5.59 8.51 7.79
CA ILE A 26 6.58 8.32 6.71
C ILE A 26 7.40 7.03 6.92
N HIS A 27 7.81 6.75 8.16
CA HIS A 27 8.52 5.52 8.46
C HIS A 27 7.68 4.27 8.14
N TYR A 28 6.38 4.30 8.41
CA TYR A 28 5.46 3.22 8.06
C TYR A 28 5.35 3.05 6.53
N CYS A 29 5.25 4.15 5.77
CA CYS A 29 5.23 4.11 4.31
C CYS A 29 6.47 3.40 3.72
N VAL A 30 7.66 3.68 4.26
CA VAL A 30 8.90 3.02 3.82
C VAL A 30 8.92 1.52 4.20
N VAL A 31 8.32 1.15 5.33
CA VAL A 31 8.20 -0.26 5.75
C VAL A 31 7.26 -1.03 4.81
N GLU A 32 6.10 -0.45 4.48
CA GLU A 32 5.14 -1.02 3.53
C GLU A 32 5.75 -1.14 2.12
N TYR A 33 6.48 -0.11 1.66
CA TYR A 33 7.23 -0.18 0.40
C TYR A 33 8.21 -1.35 0.35
N LYS A 34 8.98 -1.56 1.43
CA LYS A 34 9.90 -2.70 1.54
C LYS A 34 9.16 -4.04 1.56
N ALA A 35 7.99 -4.10 2.19
CA ALA A 35 7.15 -5.29 2.19
C ALA A 35 6.59 -5.59 0.79
N CYS A 36 6.14 -4.56 0.06
CA CYS A 36 5.70 -4.65 -1.34
C CYS A 36 6.83 -5.12 -2.27
N MET A 37 8.02 -4.54 -2.14
CA MET A 37 9.19 -4.99 -2.91
C MET A 37 9.56 -6.45 -2.60
N LYS A 38 9.36 -6.89 -1.35
CA LYS A 38 9.60 -8.28 -0.93
C LYS A 38 8.51 -9.25 -1.35
N SER A 39 7.27 -8.78 -1.58
CA SER A 39 6.16 -9.60 -2.07
C SER A 39 6.33 -10.01 -3.54
N GLY A 40 7.26 -9.38 -4.25
CA GLY A 40 7.50 -9.61 -5.68
C GLY A 40 6.59 -8.76 -6.57
N GLN A 41 5.92 -7.75 -6.01
CA GLN A 41 5.25 -6.72 -6.80
C GLN A 41 6.28 -5.91 -7.61
N PRO A 42 5.90 -5.40 -8.79
CA PRO A 42 6.77 -4.54 -9.57
C PRO A 42 6.98 -3.22 -8.83
N ALA A 43 8.23 -2.74 -8.87
CA ALA A 43 8.65 -1.53 -8.16
C ALA A 43 7.79 -0.30 -8.49
N ASP A 44 7.24 -0.22 -9.70
CA ASP A 44 6.35 0.85 -10.15
C ASP A 44 5.08 0.93 -9.27
N GLN A 45 4.43 -0.21 -9.02
CA GLN A 45 3.26 -0.28 -8.14
C GLN A 45 3.63 0.04 -6.69
N CYS A 46 4.75 -0.48 -6.19
CA CYS A 46 5.19 -0.20 -4.83
C CYS A 46 5.54 1.29 -4.62
N ASN A 47 6.11 1.95 -5.64
CA ASN A 47 6.40 3.39 -5.58
C ASN A 47 5.11 4.22 -5.59
N GLU A 48 4.12 3.83 -6.40
CA GLU A 48 2.79 4.48 -6.38
C GLU A 48 2.14 4.42 -5.00
N GLU A 49 2.22 3.25 -4.33
CA GLU A 49 1.74 3.06 -2.96
C GLU A 49 2.54 3.88 -1.93
N LEU A 50 3.87 3.96 -2.10
CA LEU A 50 4.74 4.78 -1.25
C LEU A 50 4.38 6.27 -1.37
N THR A 51 4.29 6.79 -2.58
CA THR A 51 3.94 8.19 -2.84
C THR A 51 2.55 8.54 -2.33
N ALA A 52 1.55 7.66 -2.54
CA ALA A 52 0.22 7.86 -2.00
C ALA A 52 0.21 7.87 -0.45
N CYS A 53 1.04 7.04 0.18
CA CYS A 53 1.19 7.01 1.63
C CYS A 53 1.88 8.27 2.16
N GLU A 54 2.95 8.74 1.50
CA GLU A 54 3.63 9.99 1.87
C GLU A 54 2.71 11.21 1.72
N ASP A 55 1.91 11.28 0.66
CA ASP A 55 0.92 12.34 0.43
C ASP A 55 -0.16 12.34 1.54
N ALA A 56 -0.67 11.16 1.90
CA ALA A 56 -1.61 10.99 3.00
C ALA A 56 -1.03 11.36 4.38
N CYS A 57 0.29 11.22 4.55
CA CYS A 57 1.01 11.67 5.74
C CYS A 57 1.23 13.20 5.77
N GLY A 58 0.84 13.95 4.74
CA GLY A 58 0.97 15.40 4.68
C GLY A 58 2.16 15.90 3.87
N GLY A 59 2.40 15.26 2.71
CA GLY A 59 3.42 15.57 1.71
C GLY A 59 3.86 17.02 1.59
#